data_AF-A0AAV2QW44-F1
#
_entry.id   AF-A0AAV2QW44-F1
#
_cell.length_a   1.000
_cell.length_b   1.000
_cell.length_c   1.000
_cell.angle_alpha   90.00
_cell.angle_beta   90.00
_cell.angle_gamma   90.00
#
_symmetry.space_group_name_H-M   'P 1'
#
loop_
_entity.id
_entity.type
_entity.pdbx_description
1 polymer ?
#
loop_
_entity_poly.entity_id
_entity_poly.type
_entity_poly.pdbx_seq_one_letter_code
_entity_poly.pdbx_strand_id
1 'polypeptide(L)'
;IPVPTENGQFEILIDAIPGAEANGWVALDDLLLSPNAADCELKPPVATASPLPTTPLPTTNTPLPTTTEHTHVNSVACDFNYDLCGWKKINNDAQDDLEWQLGSSTIDDTGPEKDHTDGDGGQFLYVEHSQISNHTLTARTEIRSINITTEEGGVHCLKVWYWKNDNGKASFVINMYEAGTMSWISTLLELRSEDSDGDKWKKAQVEVGHIGKMQLGIIASAYKQWEGTIAIDDIGFSNKHCVPEHEVNGTLSCDFEESTLCGFQTHDPWTSTSWTWGTGGGEPFTDHTTNSNLGHKLYIRNSMTSGNEIARLISPDMTPLDKYFCYTFWYFILGEDTAQLAIHSRQNDEDSVELWATTGDHGFDWHGASVSGKADSVFK
;
A
#
# COMPACT_ATOMS: atom_id res chain seq x y z
N ILE A 1 7.45 -12.57 42.22
CA ILE A 1 7.41 -12.62 40.75
C ILE A 1 5.97 -12.34 40.36
N PRO A 2 5.64 -11.14 39.85
CA PRO A 2 4.41 -10.97 39.11
C PRO A 2 4.72 -11.27 37.63
N VAL A 3 4.10 -12.34 37.12
CA VAL A 3 3.80 -12.50 35.70
C VAL A 3 2.41 -11.89 35.48
N PRO A 4 2.27 -10.98 34.52
CA PRO A 4 1.03 -10.88 33.72
C PRO A 4 1.40 -11.02 32.22
N THR A 5 1.03 -12.06 31.45
CA THR A 5 -0.27 -12.33 30.77
C THR A 5 -0.85 -11.07 30.12
N GLU A 6 -1.10 -10.90 28.82
CA GLU A 6 -1.20 -11.74 27.62
C GLU A 6 -0.95 -10.83 26.40
N ASN A 7 -0.67 -11.39 25.22
CA ASN A 7 -0.39 -10.70 23.94
C ASN A 7 -1.38 -9.56 23.61
N GLY A 8 -1.04 -8.31 23.94
CA GLY A 8 -1.77 -7.15 23.45
C GLY A 8 -1.07 -6.57 22.23
N GLN A 9 -1.47 -7.00 21.03
CA GLN A 9 -1.08 -6.29 19.81
C GLN A 9 -1.70 -4.89 19.80
N PHE A 10 -1.05 -3.95 19.12
CA PHE A 10 -1.57 -2.60 18.94
C PHE A 10 -1.21 -2.09 17.54
N GLU A 11 -1.99 -1.11 17.08
CA GLU A 11 -1.76 -0.41 15.83
C GLU A 11 -1.56 1.09 16.09
N ILE A 12 -0.82 1.74 15.21
CA ILE A 12 -0.72 3.20 15.12
C ILE A 12 -1.62 3.67 13.99
N LEU A 13 -2.46 4.66 14.31
CA LEU A 13 -3.34 5.32 13.34
C LEU A 13 -2.83 6.73 13.10
N ILE A 14 -2.71 7.16 11.85
CA ILE A 14 -2.29 8.51 11.49
C ILE A 14 -3.38 9.18 10.66
N ASP A 15 -4.03 10.15 11.28
CA ASP A 15 -5.14 10.91 10.70
C ASP A 15 -4.62 12.21 10.12
N ALA A 16 -4.98 12.50 8.87
CA ALA A 16 -4.65 13.76 8.24
C ALA A 16 -5.86 14.40 7.55
N ILE A 17 -5.89 15.73 7.60
CA ILE A 17 -6.84 16.59 6.89
C ILE A 17 -6.01 17.64 6.17
N PRO A 18 -6.09 17.77 4.82
CA PRO A 18 -5.26 18.70 4.06
C PRO A 18 -5.67 20.16 4.23
N GLY A 19 -6.86 20.42 4.81
CA GLY A 19 -7.44 21.73 4.97
C GLY A 19 -8.32 22.14 3.78
N ALA A 20 -9.21 23.10 4.02
CA ALA A 20 -10.29 23.47 3.09
C ALA A 20 -9.85 24.30 1.87
N GLU A 21 -8.59 24.73 1.81
CA GLU A 21 -8.08 25.64 0.79
C GLU A 21 -7.40 24.96 -0.40
N ALA A 22 -7.47 25.55 -1.59
CA ALA A 22 -7.06 24.92 -2.85
C ALA A 22 -5.62 24.39 -2.90
N ASN A 23 -4.73 24.89 -2.02
CA ASN A 23 -3.32 24.50 -1.93
C ASN A 23 -3.00 23.71 -0.65
N GLY A 24 -3.99 23.11 0.01
CA GLY A 24 -3.78 22.30 1.21
C GLY A 24 -3.05 20.98 0.90
N TRP A 25 -2.00 20.67 1.64
CA TRP A 25 -1.20 19.44 1.59
C TRP A 25 -0.80 18.98 2.98
N VAL A 26 -0.87 17.67 3.19
CA VAL A 26 -0.21 16.99 4.30
C VAL A 26 0.57 15.82 3.72
N ALA A 27 1.83 15.69 4.09
CA ALA A 27 2.68 14.57 3.68
C ALA A 27 3.45 13.97 4.86
N LEU A 28 3.79 12.69 4.72
CA LEU A 28 4.53 11.88 5.68
C LEU A 28 5.68 11.17 4.98
N ASP A 29 6.80 11.09 5.68
CA ASP A 29 7.99 10.35 5.26
C ASP A 29 8.78 9.84 6.48
N ASP A 30 9.70 8.91 6.25
CA ASP A 30 10.68 8.43 7.23
C ASP A 30 10.07 8.03 8.59
N LEU A 31 9.11 7.10 8.55
CA LEU A 31 8.46 6.56 9.74
C LEU A 31 9.37 5.54 10.43
N LEU A 32 9.50 5.66 11.75
CA LEU A 32 10.21 4.69 12.57
C LEU A 32 9.41 4.44 13.84
N LEU A 33 8.94 3.19 13.99
CA LEU A 33 8.38 2.68 15.23
C LEU A 33 9.40 1.75 15.88
N SER A 34 9.97 2.19 17.00
CA SER A 34 10.93 1.43 17.79
C SER A 34 10.31 0.96 19.11
N PRO A 35 10.56 -0.28 19.55
CA PRO A 35 10.18 -0.75 20.88
C PRO A 35 11.07 -0.17 21.98
N ASN A 36 12.09 0.63 21.65
CA ASN A 36 12.99 1.23 22.62
C ASN A 36 12.68 2.73 22.78
N ALA A 37 12.19 3.11 23.97
CA ALA A 37 11.87 4.49 24.29
C ALA A 37 13.07 5.46 24.24
N ALA A 38 14.31 4.94 24.34
CA ALA A 38 15.51 5.76 24.20
C ALA A 38 15.72 6.29 22.78
N ASP A 39 15.01 5.75 21.78
CA ASP A 39 15.08 6.19 20.39
C ASP A 39 14.24 7.45 20.11
N CYS A 40 13.58 8.01 21.13
CA CYS A 40 12.79 9.25 21.03
C CYS A 40 13.60 10.54 21.10
N GLU A 41 14.93 10.45 21.09
CA GLU A 41 15.77 11.60 20.81
C GLU A 41 15.85 11.80 19.29
N LEU A 42 15.21 12.85 18.76
CA LEU A 42 15.40 13.30 17.38
C LEU A 42 16.90 13.54 17.15
N LYS A 43 17.57 12.61 16.46
CA LYS A 43 18.97 12.79 16.04
C LYS A 43 19.00 13.78 14.85
N PRO A 44 20.05 14.62 14.73
CA PRO A 44 20.01 15.88 13.98
C PRO A 44 19.70 15.75 12.46
N PRO A 45 19.25 16.85 11.80
CA PRO A 45 18.58 16.87 10.49
C PRO A 45 19.56 16.89 9.31
N VAL A 46 20.54 15.99 9.29
CA VAL A 46 21.38 15.81 8.10
C VAL A 46 21.41 14.33 7.76
N ALA A 47 20.55 13.94 6.81
CA ALA A 47 20.71 12.73 6.04
C ALA A 47 22.09 12.77 5.37
N THR A 48 23.06 12.14 6.02
CA THR A 48 24.31 11.77 5.35
C THR A 48 24.08 10.36 4.84
N ALA A 49 23.98 10.23 3.51
CA ALA A 49 23.91 8.95 2.83
C ALA A 49 24.99 8.01 3.40
N SER A 50 24.53 7.00 4.13
CA SER A 50 25.42 5.94 4.61
C SER A 50 25.81 5.10 3.39
N PRO A 51 27.10 4.88 3.10
CA PRO A 51 27.49 4.05 1.98
C PRO A 51 26.99 2.62 2.19
N LEU A 52 26.32 2.11 1.17
CA LEU A 52 25.80 0.75 1.05
C LEU A 52 26.83 -0.29 1.53
N PRO A 53 26.50 -1.20 2.47
CA PRO A 53 27.32 -2.36 2.77
C PRO A 53 27.31 -3.29 1.56
N THR A 54 28.37 -3.26 0.75
CA THR A 54 28.60 -4.26 -0.29
C THR A 54 29.03 -5.56 0.38
N THR A 55 28.05 -6.43 0.64
CA THR A 55 28.30 -7.82 1.04
C THR A 55 28.04 -8.73 -0.16
N PRO A 56 28.96 -9.66 -0.49
CA PRO A 56 28.85 -10.44 -1.71
C PRO A 56 27.71 -11.46 -1.63
N LEU A 57 27.09 -11.67 -2.80
CA LEU A 57 26.03 -12.60 -3.10
C LEU A 57 26.34 -14.03 -2.59
N PRO A 58 25.45 -14.67 -1.79
CA PRO A 58 25.51 -16.11 -1.59
C PRO A 58 25.06 -16.79 -2.89
N THR A 59 25.97 -17.53 -3.52
CA THR A 59 25.61 -18.49 -4.57
C THR A 59 24.99 -19.71 -3.91
N THR A 60 23.67 -19.84 -4.04
CA THR A 60 22.95 -21.04 -3.62
C THR A 60 22.48 -21.76 -4.87
N ASN A 61 23.14 -22.86 -5.20
CA ASN A 61 22.65 -23.81 -6.20
C ASN A 61 21.43 -24.51 -5.62
N THR A 62 20.23 -24.09 -6.03
CA THR A 62 18.97 -24.76 -5.71
C THR A 62 18.49 -25.52 -6.96
N PRO A 63 18.01 -26.77 -6.84
CA PRO A 63 17.70 -27.59 -8.00
C PRO A 63 16.39 -27.19 -8.69
N LEU A 64 16.37 -27.41 -10.00
CA LEU A 64 15.25 -27.26 -10.93
C LEU A 64 13.93 -27.85 -10.38
N PRO A 65 12.80 -27.11 -10.42
CA PRO A 65 11.51 -27.69 -10.06
C PRO A 65 11.07 -28.69 -11.13
N THR A 66 10.56 -29.81 -10.64
CA THR A 66 10.03 -30.91 -11.43
C THR A 66 8.63 -30.53 -11.89
N THR A 67 8.33 -30.72 -13.17
CA THR A 67 7.00 -30.56 -13.77
C THR A 67 5.97 -31.45 -13.06
N THR A 68 5.14 -30.84 -12.22
CA THR A 68 3.94 -31.46 -11.64
C THR A 68 2.73 -31.01 -12.44
N GLU A 69 1.91 -31.97 -12.89
CA GLU A 69 0.62 -31.70 -13.53
C GLU A 69 -0.25 -30.79 -12.64
N HIS A 70 -0.67 -29.64 -13.19
CA HIS A 70 -1.51 -28.68 -12.51
C HIS A 70 -2.94 -29.21 -12.38
N THR A 71 -3.25 -29.84 -11.25
CA THR A 71 -4.62 -29.89 -10.74
C THR A 71 -4.92 -28.53 -10.13
N HIS A 72 -5.88 -27.79 -10.71
CA HIS A 72 -6.39 -26.54 -10.14
C HIS A 72 -6.85 -26.78 -8.71
N VAL A 73 -5.99 -26.43 -7.76
CA VAL A 73 -6.37 -26.27 -6.37
C VAL A 73 -7.28 -25.05 -6.35
N ASN A 74 -8.41 -25.11 -5.64
CA ASN A 74 -9.25 -23.94 -5.36
C ASN A 74 -8.44 -22.92 -4.54
N SER A 75 -7.56 -22.19 -5.19
CA SER A 75 -6.59 -21.27 -4.63
C SER A 75 -6.72 -19.91 -5.30
N VAL A 76 -6.44 -18.86 -4.54
CA VAL A 76 -6.36 -17.48 -5.02
C VAL A 76 -5.03 -17.23 -5.73
N ALA A 77 -3.99 -17.98 -5.33
CA ALA A 77 -2.65 -17.80 -5.85
C ALA A 77 -2.60 -18.12 -7.35
N CYS A 78 -1.96 -17.25 -8.12
CA CYS A 78 -1.93 -17.34 -9.57
C CYS A 78 -0.70 -16.66 -10.16
N ASP A 79 0.07 -17.42 -10.94
CA ASP A 79 1.22 -17.00 -11.74
C ASP A 79 0.87 -16.79 -13.22
N PHE A 80 -0.42 -16.92 -13.58
CA PHE A 80 -1.00 -16.71 -14.90
C PHE A 80 -0.41 -17.50 -16.09
N ASN A 81 0.59 -18.35 -15.88
CA ASN A 81 1.35 -19.03 -16.92
C ASN A 81 0.54 -19.98 -17.84
N TYR A 82 -0.66 -20.37 -17.42
CA TYR A 82 -1.51 -21.29 -18.17
C TYR A 82 -2.93 -20.75 -18.38
N ASP A 83 -3.53 -20.18 -17.33
CA ASP A 83 -4.86 -19.60 -17.35
C ASP A 83 -5.05 -18.61 -16.18
N LEU A 84 -6.29 -18.17 -15.95
CA LEU A 84 -6.62 -17.22 -14.89
C LEU A 84 -6.74 -17.85 -13.49
N CYS A 85 -6.33 -19.10 -13.26
CA CYS A 85 -6.43 -19.78 -11.95
C CYS A 85 -7.82 -19.74 -11.31
N GLY A 86 -8.88 -19.77 -12.13
CA GLY A 86 -10.26 -19.63 -11.69
C GLY A 86 -10.73 -18.20 -11.39
N TRP A 87 -9.85 -17.21 -11.50
CA TRP A 87 -10.24 -15.79 -11.56
C TRP A 87 -11.14 -15.56 -12.78
N LYS A 88 -12.17 -14.73 -12.59
CA LYS A 88 -13.17 -14.44 -13.61
C LYS A 88 -13.18 -12.97 -13.92
N LYS A 89 -13.08 -12.64 -15.21
CA LYS A 89 -13.33 -11.28 -15.70
C LYS A 89 -14.78 -10.91 -15.39
N ILE A 90 -14.96 -9.74 -14.77
CA ILE A 90 -16.25 -9.14 -14.48
C ILE A 90 -16.42 -8.00 -15.48
N ASN A 91 -17.15 -8.28 -16.55
CA ASN A 91 -17.46 -7.26 -17.56
C ASN A 91 -18.59 -6.38 -17.01
N ASN A 92 -18.22 -5.33 -16.28
CA ASN A 92 -19.13 -4.25 -15.97
C ASN A 92 -19.05 -3.24 -17.13
N ASP A 93 -20.14 -3.20 -17.90
CA ASP A 93 -20.39 -2.36 -19.07
C ASP A 93 -19.78 -2.79 -20.41
N ALA A 94 -20.67 -3.21 -21.30
CA ALA A 94 -20.43 -3.52 -22.72
C ALA A 94 -20.10 -2.28 -23.58
N GLN A 95 -19.56 -1.22 -22.96
CA GLN A 95 -19.22 0.07 -23.55
C GLN A 95 -17.80 0.55 -23.20
N ASP A 96 -17.05 -0.21 -22.39
CA ASP A 96 -15.69 0.14 -21.99
C ASP A 96 -14.65 -0.65 -22.78
N ASP A 97 -13.77 0.08 -23.48
CA ASP A 97 -12.66 -0.45 -24.28
C ASP A 97 -11.48 -0.97 -23.43
N LEU A 98 -11.66 -1.11 -22.10
CA LEU A 98 -10.63 -1.54 -21.17
C LEU A 98 -10.92 -2.97 -20.71
N GLU A 99 -10.04 -3.91 -21.06
CA GLU A 99 -10.18 -5.32 -20.69
C GLU A 99 -8.85 -5.88 -20.21
N TRP A 100 -8.87 -6.62 -19.09
CA TRP A 100 -7.74 -7.46 -18.69
C TRP A 100 -7.44 -8.51 -19.76
N GLN A 101 -6.23 -8.55 -20.26
CA GLN A 101 -5.73 -9.47 -21.26
C GLN A 101 -4.64 -10.36 -20.66
N LEU A 102 -4.65 -11.63 -21.05
CA LEU A 102 -3.60 -12.58 -20.68
C LEU A 102 -2.61 -12.64 -21.84
N GLY A 103 -1.33 -12.39 -21.58
CA GLY A 103 -0.30 -12.46 -22.62
C GLY A 103 1.10 -12.51 -22.05
N SER A 104 2.06 -12.81 -22.92
CA SER A 104 3.49 -12.91 -22.59
C SER A 104 4.27 -11.63 -22.90
N SER A 105 3.61 -10.67 -23.55
CA SER A 105 4.14 -9.35 -23.89
C SER A 105 2.99 -8.40 -24.15
N THR A 106 3.24 -7.11 -23.97
CA THR A 106 2.33 -6.03 -24.34
C THR A 106 2.44 -5.63 -25.80
N ILE A 107 1.44 -4.96 -26.35
CA ILE A 107 1.48 -4.36 -27.68
C ILE A 107 2.41 -3.14 -27.64
N ASP A 108 3.21 -3.00 -28.70
CA ASP A 108 4.17 -1.90 -28.90
C ASP A 108 5.19 -1.69 -27.75
N ASP A 109 5.48 -2.74 -26.97
CA ASP A 109 6.43 -2.74 -25.84
C ASP A 109 6.14 -1.63 -24.79
N THR A 110 4.86 -1.29 -24.62
CA THR A 110 4.41 -0.27 -23.63
C THR A 110 4.30 -0.81 -22.20
N GLY A 111 4.60 -2.09 -21.99
CA GLY A 111 4.49 -2.84 -20.75
C GLY A 111 5.75 -3.65 -20.45
N PRO A 112 5.69 -4.57 -19.47
CA PRO A 112 6.85 -5.38 -19.12
C PRO A 112 7.27 -6.31 -20.27
N GLU A 113 8.56 -6.33 -20.59
CA GLU A 113 9.15 -7.20 -21.64
C GLU A 113 9.09 -8.69 -21.28
N LYS A 114 8.98 -8.99 -19.98
CA LYS A 114 8.96 -10.35 -19.42
C LYS A 114 7.99 -10.41 -18.23
N ASP A 115 7.37 -11.57 -18.05
CA ASP A 115 6.64 -11.92 -16.84
C ASP A 115 7.57 -11.91 -15.60
N HIS A 116 6.99 -11.86 -14.42
CA HIS A 116 7.74 -11.82 -13.18
C HIS A 116 8.17 -13.23 -12.71
N THR A 117 7.42 -14.28 -13.07
CA THR A 117 7.71 -15.65 -12.63
C THR A 117 9.12 -16.11 -13.06
N ASP A 118 9.89 -16.73 -12.16
CA ASP A 118 11.25 -17.21 -12.46
C ASP A 118 11.28 -18.21 -13.64
N GLY A 119 11.73 -17.75 -14.82
CA GLY A 119 11.88 -18.55 -16.04
C GLY A 119 12.07 -17.67 -17.28
N ASP A 120 12.66 -18.21 -18.36
CA ASP A 120 12.62 -17.52 -19.66
C ASP A 120 11.24 -17.77 -20.31
N GLY A 121 10.26 -16.93 -19.95
CA GLY A 121 8.96 -16.84 -20.59
C GLY A 121 7.81 -17.45 -19.78
N GLY A 122 6.81 -16.62 -19.53
CA GLY A 122 5.51 -16.94 -18.95
C GLY A 122 4.43 -15.97 -19.42
N GLN A 123 3.27 -15.98 -18.78
CA GLN A 123 2.17 -15.06 -19.09
C GLN A 123 1.82 -14.25 -17.86
N PHE A 124 1.45 -12.99 -18.07
CA PHE A 124 0.94 -12.10 -17.03
C PHE A 124 -0.39 -11.50 -17.48
N LEU A 125 -1.13 -10.95 -16.53
CA LEU A 125 -2.38 -10.27 -16.82
C LEU A 125 -2.13 -8.78 -16.93
N TYR A 126 -2.55 -8.16 -18.01
CA TYR A 126 -2.33 -6.74 -18.24
C TYR A 126 -3.54 -6.04 -18.83
N VAL A 127 -3.54 -4.72 -18.71
CA VAL A 127 -4.48 -3.81 -19.32
C VAL A 127 -3.66 -2.75 -20.00
N GLU A 128 -3.86 -2.65 -21.31
CA GLU A 128 -3.41 -1.52 -22.10
C GLU A 128 -4.58 -0.59 -22.36
N HIS A 129 -4.31 0.71 -22.34
CA HIS A 129 -5.26 1.71 -22.79
C HIS A 129 -4.60 2.58 -23.86
N SER A 130 -5.33 2.80 -24.96
CA SER A 130 -4.91 3.64 -26.08
C SER A 130 -5.89 4.79 -26.28
N GLN A 131 -5.44 5.82 -27.01
CA GLN A 131 -6.23 7.02 -27.32
C GLN A 131 -7.49 6.70 -28.14
N ILE A 132 -8.62 6.49 -27.49
CA ILE A 132 -9.91 6.32 -28.18
C ILE A 132 -10.67 7.65 -28.11
N SER A 133 -10.82 8.29 -29.28
CA SER A 133 -11.39 9.64 -29.38
C SER A 133 -12.91 9.63 -29.22
N ASN A 134 -13.38 10.61 -28.42
CA ASN A 134 -14.75 10.99 -28.09
C ASN A 134 -15.41 10.21 -26.95
N HIS A 135 -15.23 10.74 -25.73
CA HIS A 135 -16.16 10.88 -24.59
C HIS A 135 -15.38 10.72 -23.27
N THR A 136 -15.58 11.62 -22.30
CA THR A 136 -15.01 11.55 -20.94
C THR A 136 -15.79 10.49 -20.12
N LEU A 137 -15.37 9.87 -19.00
CA LEU A 137 -14.35 10.09 -17.97
C LEU A 137 -13.97 8.68 -17.47
N THR A 138 -12.72 8.20 -17.60
CA THR A 138 -12.26 6.88 -17.09
C THR A 138 -12.91 5.60 -17.67
N ALA A 139 -12.13 4.55 -17.86
CA ALA A 139 -12.58 3.18 -18.14
C ALA A 139 -12.18 2.28 -16.97
N ARG A 140 -12.90 1.20 -16.73
CA ARG A 140 -12.64 0.28 -15.62
C ARG A 140 -12.76 -1.18 -16.06
N THR A 141 -11.88 -2.03 -15.54
CA THR A 141 -11.98 -3.49 -15.70
C THR A 141 -11.65 -4.20 -14.41
N GLU A 142 -12.28 -5.35 -14.18
CA GLU A 142 -12.20 -6.08 -12.92
C GLU A 142 -12.08 -7.59 -13.17
N ILE A 143 -11.19 -8.24 -12.42
CA ILE A 143 -11.21 -9.71 -12.24
C ILE A 143 -11.60 -10.02 -10.80
N ARG A 144 -12.31 -11.13 -10.59
CA ARG A 144 -12.65 -11.65 -9.27
C ARG A 144 -12.12 -13.04 -9.03
N SER A 145 -11.60 -13.27 -7.84
CA SER A 145 -11.16 -14.58 -7.39
C SER A 145 -12.33 -15.56 -7.30
N ILE A 146 -12.00 -16.83 -7.12
CA ILE A 146 -12.93 -17.82 -6.58
C ILE A 146 -13.44 -17.38 -5.18
N ASN A 147 -14.51 -18.01 -4.70
CA ASN A 147 -14.99 -17.80 -3.34
C ASN A 147 -13.97 -18.38 -2.34
N ILE A 148 -13.51 -17.54 -1.42
CA ILE A 148 -12.59 -17.88 -0.34
C ILE A 148 -13.41 -17.97 0.94
N THR A 149 -13.16 -18.97 1.78
CA THR A 149 -13.74 -19.03 3.13
C THR A 149 -12.61 -18.94 4.14
N THR A 150 -12.66 -17.94 4.99
CA THR A 150 -11.70 -17.71 6.08
C THR A 150 -12.32 -18.14 7.40
N GLU A 151 -11.50 -18.72 8.28
CA GLU A 151 -11.94 -19.17 9.60
C GLU A 151 -11.80 -18.05 10.64
N GLU A 152 -12.50 -18.20 11.77
CA GLU A 152 -12.58 -17.20 12.85
C GLU A 152 -11.18 -16.84 13.38
N GLY A 153 -10.81 -15.56 13.32
CA GLY A 153 -9.52 -15.03 13.79
C GLY A 153 -8.35 -15.15 12.80
N GLY A 154 -8.58 -15.60 11.56
CA GLY A 154 -7.53 -15.69 10.55
C GLY A 154 -7.23 -14.35 9.88
N VAL A 155 -6.06 -13.76 10.15
CA VAL A 155 -5.49 -12.71 9.31
C VAL A 155 -4.75 -13.36 8.14
N HIS A 156 -5.01 -12.86 6.94
CA HIS A 156 -4.39 -13.34 5.71
C HIS A 156 -3.52 -12.26 5.07
N CYS A 157 -2.50 -12.67 4.32
CA CYS A 157 -1.69 -11.75 3.54
C CYS A 157 -1.91 -12.05 2.06
N LEU A 158 -2.40 -11.03 1.35
CA LEU A 158 -2.45 -10.98 -0.10
C LEU A 158 -1.20 -10.27 -0.60
N LYS A 159 -0.55 -10.85 -1.61
CA LYS A 159 0.62 -10.31 -2.31
C LYS A 159 0.33 -10.30 -3.79
N VAL A 160 0.79 -9.27 -4.48
CA VAL A 160 0.69 -9.16 -5.93
C VAL A 160 1.94 -8.47 -6.45
N TRP A 161 2.49 -9.01 -7.53
CA TRP A 161 3.46 -8.27 -8.33
C TRP A 161 2.72 -7.45 -9.35
N TYR A 162 3.10 -6.20 -9.49
CA TYR A 162 2.47 -5.28 -10.42
C TYR A 162 3.52 -4.46 -11.15
N TRP A 163 3.14 -4.03 -12.34
CA TRP A 163 3.91 -3.15 -13.19
C TRP A 163 2.97 -2.05 -13.69
N LYS A 164 3.44 -0.79 -13.71
CA LYS A 164 2.58 0.35 -14.00
C LYS A 164 3.34 1.45 -14.72
N ASN A 165 2.90 1.79 -15.93
CA ASN A 165 3.41 2.92 -16.71
C ASN A 165 2.23 3.65 -17.38
N ASP A 166 1.73 4.69 -16.73
CA ASP A 166 0.54 5.43 -17.19
C ASP A 166 0.59 6.95 -16.91
N ASN A 167 1.74 7.47 -16.47
CA ASN A 167 1.93 8.89 -16.13
C ASN A 167 0.90 9.44 -15.11
N GLY A 168 0.52 8.60 -14.13
CA GLY A 168 -0.46 8.98 -13.10
C GLY A 168 -1.89 9.08 -13.64
N LYS A 169 -2.21 8.35 -14.70
CA LYS A 169 -3.52 8.37 -15.38
C LYS A 169 -4.24 7.02 -15.27
N ALA A 170 -3.70 6.10 -14.50
CA ALA A 170 -4.40 4.89 -14.12
C ALA A 170 -4.24 4.58 -12.63
N SER A 171 -5.18 3.81 -12.09
CA SER A 171 -5.18 3.32 -10.72
C SER A 171 -5.34 1.80 -10.67
N PHE A 172 -4.71 1.21 -9.67
CA PHE A 172 -4.80 -0.21 -9.35
C PHE A 172 -5.41 -0.37 -7.96
N VAL A 173 -6.53 -1.08 -7.87
CA VAL A 173 -7.30 -1.22 -6.63
C VAL A 173 -7.60 -2.70 -6.37
N ILE A 174 -7.45 -3.11 -5.11
CA ILE A 174 -7.88 -4.42 -4.63
C ILE A 174 -9.04 -4.22 -3.67
N ASN A 175 -10.19 -4.79 -4.01
CA ASN A 175 -11.41 -4.76 -3.20
C ASN A 175 -11.76 -6.15 -2.65
N MET A 176 -12.44 -6.16 -1.53
CA MET A 176 -13.09 -7.32 -0.95
C MET A 176 -14.60 -7.24 -1.14
N TYR A 177 -15.22 -8.34 -1.57
CA TYR A 177 -16.65 -8.46 -1.85
C TYR A 177 -17.27 -9.62 -1.07
N GLU A 178 -18.57 -9.51 -0.76
CA GLU A 178 -19.35 -10.62 -0.22
C GLU A 178 -19.50 -11.71 -1.28
N ALA A 179 -19.17 -12.95 -0.93
CA ALA A 179 -19.04 -14.04 -1.89
C ALA A 179 -20.30 -14.26 -2.75
N GLY A 180 -20.12 -14.26 -4.06
CA GLY A 180 -21.20 -14.50 -5.03
C GLY A 180 -22.13 -13.30 -5.25
N THR A 181 -21.81 -12.14 -4.69
CA THR A 181 -22.59 -10.90 -4.86
C THR A 181 -21.74 -9.80 -5.48
N MET A 182 -22.36 -8.69 -5.86
CA MET A 182 -21.65 -7.47 -6.25
C MET A 182 -21.41 -6.52 -5.05
N SER A 183 -21.78 -6.95 -3.83
CA SER A 183 -21.70 -6.13 -2.62
C SER A 183 -20.25 -5.95 -2.20
N TRP A 184 -19.76 -4.72 -2.29
CA TRP A 184 -18.45 -4.30 -1.80
C TRP A 184 -18.45 -4.30 -0.27
N ILE A 185 -17.40 -4.89 0.33
CA ILE A 185 -17.17 -4.91 1.79
C ILE A 185 -16.15 -3.83 2.17
N SER A 186 -15.00 -3.86 1.52
CA SER A 186 -13.87 -2.98 1.84
C SER A 186 -12.95 -2.83 0.64
N THR A 187 -12.30 -1.67 0.51
CA THR A 187 -11.08 -1.55 -0.30
C THR A 187 -9.91 -1.97 0.57
N LEU A 188 -9.02 -2.81 0.04
CA LEU A 188 -7.86 -3.32 0.77
C LEU A 188 -6.62 -2.51 0.39
N LEU A 189 -6.41 -2.31 -0.91
CA LEU A 189 -5.25 -1.60 -1.44
C LEU A 189 -5.71 -0.67 -2.56
N GLU A 190 -5.19 0.55 -2.56
CA GLU A 190 -5.39 1.50 -3.65
C GLU A 190 -4.07 2.18 -4.00
N LEU A 191 -3.54 1.86 -5.19
CA LEU A 191 -2.35 2.48 -5.76
C LEU A 191 -2.78 3.53 -6.78
N ARG A 192 -2.65 4.80 -6.39
CA ARG A 192 -2.93 6.00 -7.21
C ARG A 192 -1.67 6.75 -7.62
N SER A 193 -0.50 6.10 -7.60
CA SER A 193 0.80 6.75 -7.87
C SER A 193 0.72 7.63 -9.12
N GLU A 194 1.04 8.92 -8.93
CA GLU A 194 1.12 9.93 -10.00
C GLU A 194 2.35 9.72 -10.88
N ASP A 195 3.27 8.84 -10.47
CA ASP A 195 4.47 8.52 -11.22
C ASP A 195 4.26 7.31 -12.14
N SER A 196 4.82 7.44 -13.34
CA SER A 196 5.25 6.28 -14.11
C SER A 196 6.47 5.73 -13.37
N ASP A 197 6.25 4.65 -12.64
CA ASP A 197 7.20 4.15 -11.65
C ASP A 197 8.33 3.29 -12.25
N GLY A 198 8.56 3.47 -13.56
CA GLY A 198 9.60 2.83 -14.34
C GLY A 198 9.29 1.40 -14.76
N ASP A 199 10.08 0.91 -15.73
CA ASP A 199 9.95 -0.40 -16.39
C ASP A 199 10.33 -1.60 -15.48
N LYS A 200 9.92 -1.61 -14.21
CA LYS A 200 10.22 -2.71 -13.27
C LYS A 200 8.97 -3.23 -12.56
N TRP A 201 8.95 -4.55 -12.36
CA TRP A 201 7.97 -5.20 -11.49
C TRP A 201 8.18 -4.76 -10.04
N LYS A 202 7.08 -4.43 -9.38
CA LYS A 202 7.03 -4.02 -7.98
C LYS A 202 6.09 -4.95 -7.22
N LYS A 203 6.32 -5.08 -5.93
CA LYS A 203 5.50 -5.91 -5.06
C LYS A 203 4.60 -5.04 -4.20
N ALA A 204 3.33 -5.41 -4.13
CA ALA A 204 2.40 -4.87 -3.15
C ALA A 204 1.91 -6.00 -2.24
N GLN A 205 1.65 -5.68 -0.98
CA GLN A 205 1.07 -6.62 -0.03
C GLN A 205 0.07 -5.92 0.87
N VAL A 206 -0.99 -6.64 1.24
CA VAL A 206 -2.06 -6.10 2.08
C VAL A 206 -2.65 -7.19 2.96
N GLU A 207 -2.96 -6.83 4.19
CA GLU A 207 -3.65 -7.72 5.12
C GLU A 207 -5.13 -7.83 4.76
N VAL A 208 -5.68 -9.03 4.90
CA VAL A 208 -7.08 -9.34 4.66
C VAL A 208 -7.67 -9.91 5.92
N GLY A 209 -8.32 -9.03 6.70
CA GLY A 209 -9.08 -9.38 7.89
C GLY A 209 -10.55 -9.55 7.55
N HIS A 210 -11.01 -10.79 7.41
CA HIS A 210 -12.43 -11.08 7.22
C HIS A 210 -12.76 -12.47 7.74
N ILE A 211 -13.97 -12.66 8.29
CA ILE A 211 -14.47 -13.95 8.75
C ILE A 211 -15.65 -14.34 7.87
N GLY A 212 -15.58 -15.52 7.26
CA GLY A 212 -16.64 -16.04 6.41
C GLY A 212 -16.27 -16.08 4.94
N LYS A 213 -17.27 -15.99 4.07
CA LYS A 213 -17.09 -16.18 2.63
C LYS A 213 -16.92 -14.84 1.91
N MET A 214 -15.79 -14.70 1.21
CA MET A 214 -15.47 -13.49 0.45
C MET A 214 -14.99 -13.80 -0.97
N GLN A 215 -14.88 -12.75 -1.79
CA GLN A 215 -14.11 -12.73 -3.02
C GLN A 215 -13.19 -11.51 -3.03
N LEU A 216 -12.01 -11.67 -3.61
CA LEU A 216 -11.10 -10.56 -3.90
C LEU A 216 -11.35 -10.10 -5.33
N GLY A 217 -11.46 -8.80 -5.53
CA GLY A 217 -11.54 -8.17 -6.84
C GLY A 217 -10.31 -7.32 -7.09
N ILE A 218 -9.72 -7.45 -8.27
CA ILE A 218 -8.60 -6.61 -8.71
C ILE A 218 -9.11 -5.75 -9.86
N ILE A 219 -8.98 -4.44 -9.69
CA ILE A 219 -9.56 -3.42 -10.54
C ILE A 219 -8.44 -2.55 -11.12
N ALA A 220 -8.43 -2.41 -12.43
CA ALA A 220 -7.68 -1.37 -13.11
C ALA A 220 -8.66 -0.31 -13.62
N SER A 221 -8.35 0.96 -13.38
CA SER A 221 -9.10 2.09 -13.95
C SER A 221 -8.12 3.03 -14.64
N ALA A 222 -8.47 3.54 -15.82
CA ALA A 222 -7.58 4.39 -16.61
C ALA A 222 -8.33 5.52 -17.31
N TYR A 223 -7.73 6.69 -17.47
CA TYR A 223 -8.32 7.77 -18.27
C TYR A 223 -8.20 7.45 -19.76
N LYS A 224 -9.34 7.30 -20.46
CA LYS A 224 -9.45 6.96 -21.90
C LYS A 224 -8.66 7.85 -22.89
N GLN A 225 -8.13 8.98 -22.43
CA GLN A 225 -7.41 10.00 -23.22
C GLN A 225 -5.88 9.97 -22.98
N TRP A 226 -5.39 8.96 -22.27
CA TRP A 226 -3.97 8.76 -22.01
C TRP A 226 -3.59 7.36 -22.48
N GLU A 227 -2.29 7.14 -22.64
CA GLU A 227 -1.75 5.84 -22.94
C GLU A 227 -1.05 5.30 -21.70
N GLY A 228 -1.06 3.98 -21.58
CA GLY A 228 -0.31 3.31 -20.55
C GLY A 228 -0.77 1.89 -20.30
N THR A 229 -0.06 1.27 -19.37
CA THR A 229 -0.21 -0.14 -19.07
C THR A 229 -0.18 -0.37 -17.58
N ILE A 230 -1.11 -1.21 -17.10
CA ILE A 230 -1.04 -1.85 -15.80
C ILE A 230 -0.93 -3.35 -16.04
N ALA A 231 0.07 -3.99 -15.46
CA ALA A 231 0.18 -5.44 -15.45
C ALA A 231 0.25 -5.97 -14.02
N ILE A 232 -0.21 -7.20 -13.83
CA ILE A 232 -0.10 -7.96 -12.59
C ILE A 232 0.38 -9.36 -12.86
N ASP A 233 1.11 -9.89 -11.90
CA ASP A 233 1.62 -11.25 -11.91
C ASP A 233 1.77 -11.79 -10.48
N ASP A 234 2.02 -13.09 -10.34
CA ASP A 234 2.42 -13.74 -9.10
C ASP A 234 1.55 -13.36 -7.88
N ILE A 235 0.23 -13.54 -8.02
CA ILE A 235 -0.70 -13.38 -6.92
C ILE A 235 -0.41 -14.47 -5.88
N GLY A 236 -0.15 -14.04 -4.65
CA GLY A 236 0.02 -14.91 -3.49
C GLY A 236 -1.04 -14.63 -2.43
N PHE A 237 -1.62 -15.69 -1.84
CA PHE A 237 -2.54 -15.56 -0.71
C PHE A 237 -2.16 -16.58 0.36
N SER A 238 -1.95 -16.11 1.60
CA SER A 238 -1.47 -16.96 2.69
C SER A 238 -2.21 -16.66 3.99
N ASN A 239 -2.35 -17.68 4.84
CA ASN A 239 -3.02 -17.57 6.15
C ASN A 239 -2.06 -17.08 7.24
N LYS A 240 -1.36 -15.99 6.96
CA LYS A 240 -0.40 -15.34 7.85
C LYS A 240 -0.53 -13.84 7.68
N HIS A 241 -0.13 -13.07 8.69
CA HIS A 241 0.10 -11.64 8.55
C HIS A 241 1.06 -11.33 7.41
N CYS A 242 0.91 -10.15 6.82
CA CYS A 242 1.94 -9.64 5.94
C CYS A 242 3.17 -9.33 6.78
N VAL A 243 4.33 -9.79 6.33
CA VAL A 243 5.60 -9.45 6.99
C VAL A 243 6.07 -8.15 6.33
N PRO A 244 6.14 -7.01 7.05
CA PRO A 244 6.74 -5.80 6.53
C PRO A 244 8.17 -6.07 6.09
N GLU A 245 8.57 -5.59 4.91
CA GLU A 245 9.94 -5.83 4.40
C GLU A 245 11.03 -5.07 5.20
N HIS A 246 10.66 -4.38 6.27
CA HIS A 246 11.55 -3.55 7.08
C HIS A 246 11.31 -3.70 8.59
N GLU A 247 10.66 -4.78 9.02
CA GLU A 247 10.57 -5.11 10.45
C GLU A 247 11.79 -5.95 10.88
N VAL A 248 12.62 -5.40 11.75
CA VAL A 248 13.78 -6.11 12.33
C VAL A 248 13.74 -5.97 13.84
N ASN A 249 13.59 -7.11 14.54
CA ASN A 249 13.52 -7.17 16.00
C ASN A 249 12.44 -6.25 16.60
N GLY A 250 11.24 -6.20 15.99
CA GLY A 250 10.11 -5.38 16.44
C GLY A 250 10.25 -3.88 16.19
N THR A 251 11.33 -3.44 15.53
CA THR A 251 11.44 -2.09 14.96
C THR A 251 10.90 -2.10 13.54
N LEU A 252 9.92 -1.25 13.25
CA LEU A 252 9.39 -1.02 11.91
C LEU A 252 9.94 0.32 11.39
N SER A 253 10.65 0.29 10.28
CA SER A 253 11.16 1.48 9.58
C SER A 253 10.51 1.57 8.20
N CYS A 254 10.05 2.74 7.78
CA CYS A 254 9.47 2.94 6.48
C CYS A 254 9.82 4.33 5.91
N ASP A 255 10.63 4.33 4.87
CA ASP A 255 11.02 5.51 4.10
C ASP A 255 10.15 5.71 2.83
N PHE A 256 9.15 4.84 2.63
CA PHE A 256 8.21 4.84 1.51
C PHE A 256 8.80 4.75 0.10
N GLU A 257 10.10 4.49 -0.06
CA GLU A 257 10.71 4.32 -1.37
C GLU A 257 10.26 3.02 -2.07
N GLU A 258 9.71 2.08 -1.30
CA GLU A 258 9.14 0.83 -1.79
C GLU A 258 7.61 0.84 -1.71
N SER A 259 6.97 0.35 -2.78
CA SER A 259 5.51 0.26 -2.92
C SER A 259 4.85 -0.76 -1.98
N THR A 260 5.64 -1.52 -1.22
CA THR A 260 5.12 -2.42 -0.19
C THR A 260 4.55 -1.64 1.00
N LEU A 261 4.84 -0.33 1.07
CA LEU A 261 4.41 0.59 2.13
C LEU A 261 4.75 0.05 3.52
N CYS A 262 5.75 -0.82 3.64
CA CYS A 262 6.12 -1.50 4.88
C CYS A 262 4.92 -2.12 5.62
N GLY A 263 3.90 -2.57 4.89
CA GLY A 263 2.66 -3.13 5.44
C GLY A 263 1.64 -2.12 5.97
N PHE A 264 1.89 -0.81 5.88
CA PHE A 264 0.90 0.21 6.19
C PHE A 264 -0.30 0.14 5.24
N GLN A 265 -1.51 0.29 5.77
CA GLN A 265 -2.75 0.36 5.01
C GLN A 265 -3.16 1.82 4.84
N THR A 266 -3.23 2.29 3.58
CA THR A 266 -3.52 3.69 3.23
C THR A 266 -5.01 4.02 3.20
N HIS A 267 -5.87 3.02 3.29
CA HIS A 267 -7.31 3.16 3.26
C HIS A 267 -7.94 2.57 4.52
N ASP A 268 -8.61 3.40 5.31
CA ASP A 268 -9.55 2.96 6.35
C ASP A 268 -10.99 3.09 5.80
N PRO A 269 -11.78 1.99 5.76
CA PRO A 269 -13.19 2.01 5.34
C PRO A 269 -14.10 2.97 6.12
N TRP A 270 -13.69 3.38 7.33
CA TRP A 270 -14.41 4.32 8.19
C TRP A 270 -14.08 5.78 7.89
N THR A 271 -13.16 6.03 6.95
CA THR A 271 -12.72 7.37 6.55
C THR A 271 -13.18 7.73 5.14
N SER A 272 -13.29 9.02 4.89
CA SER A 272 -13.86 9.56 3.64
C SER A 272 -12.88 9.59 2.47
N THR A 273 -11.58 9.45 2.74
CA THR A 273 -10.52 9.47 1.72
C THR A 273 -9.32 8.63 2.18
N SER A 274 -8.35 8.41 1.29
CA SER A 274 -7.19 7.55 1.51
C SER A 274 -5.90 8.35 1.38
N TRP A 275 -4.83 7.90 2.05
CA TRP A 275 -3.49 8.38 1.77
C TRP A 275 -3.07 7.98 0.35
N THR A 276 -2.39 8.88 -0.35
CA THR A 276 -1.82 8.61 -1.68
C THR A 276 -0.32 8.41 -1.55
N TRP A 277 0.20 7.36 -2.17
CA TRP A 277 1.64 7.12 -2.29
C TRP A 277 2.17 7.57 -3.65
N GLY A 278 3.32 8.26 -3.66
CA GLY A 278 4.00 8.71 -4.87
C GLY A 278 4.93 9.91 -4.62
N THR A 279 5.50 10.49 -5.68
CA THR A 279 6.33 11.71 -5.61
C THR A 279 5.52 12.97 -5.27
N GLY A 280 4.19 12.90 -5.34
CA GLY A 280 3.31 14.03 -5.06
C GLY A 280 2.99 14.92 -6.25
N GLY A 281 3.84 14.97 -7.28
CA GLY A 281 3.64 15.87 -8.43
C GLY A 281 3.42 17.35 -8.04
N GLY A 282 3.99 17.77 -6.90
CA GLY A 282 3.66 19.00 -6.20
C GLY A 282 4.42 19.14 -4.88
N GLU A 283 3.76 19.65 -3.84
CA GLU A 283 4.38 19.90 -2.53
C GLU A 283 4.36 18.65 -1.62
N PRO A 284 5.36 18.45 -0.75
CA PRO A 284 6.71 19.03 -0.86
C PRO A 284 7.39 18.55 -2.14
N PHE A 285 8.06 19.47 -2.85
CA PHE A 285 8.72 19.18 -4.14
C PHE A 285 9.82 18.11 -4.06
N THR A 286 10.40 17.92 -2.88
CA THR A 286 11.43 16.92 -2.63
C THR A 286 10.97 15.99 -1.54
N ASP A 287 11.13 14.71 -1.80
CA ASP A 287 11.10 13.64 -0.81
C ASP A 287 12.16 13.85 0.29
N HIS A 288 11.88 13.49 1.54
CA HIS A 288 12.79 13.77 2.65
C HIS A 288 13.94 12.75 2.68
N THR A 289 13.63 11.46 2.51
CA THR A 289 14.60 10.36 2.50
C THR A 289 15.72 10.58 1.48
N THR A 290 15.34 10.84 0.23
CA THR A 290 16.25 10.95 -0.92
C THR A 290 16.69 12.37 -1.23
N ASN A 291 16.01 13.37 -0.65
CA ASN A 291 16.17 14.79 -0.99
C ASN A 291 16.07 15.04 -2.51
N SER A 292 15.12 14.36 -3.15
CA SER A 292 14.93 14.33 -4.60
C SER A 292 13.45 14.49 -4.95
N ASN A 293 13.14 15.03 -6.12
CA ASN A 293 11.78 15.03 -6.66
C ASN A 293 11.35 13.68 -7.27
N LEU A 294 12.21 12.66 -7.18
CA LEU A 294 11.96 11.30 -7.64
C LEU A 294 11.71 10.31 -6.49
N GLY A 295 11.90 10.72 -5.24
CA GLY A 295 11.58 9.89 -4.07
C GLY A 295 10.08 9.90 -3.78
N HIS A 296 9.64 8.92 -3.00
CA HIS A 296 8.24 8.61 -2.78
C HIS A 296 7.84 8.85 -1.33
N LYS A 297 6.67 9.46 -1.16
CA LYS A 297 6.10 9.81 0.15
C LYS A 297 4.62 9.46 0.20
N LEU A 298 4.05 9.46 1.40
CA LEU A 298 2.60 9.46 1.56
C LEU A 298 2.10 10.89 1.65
N TYR A 299 1.04 11.21 0.91
CA TYR A 299 0.46 12.55 0.92
C TYR A 299 -1.05 12.55 0.71
N ILE A 300 -1.67 13.61 1.18
CA ILE A 300 -3.03 14.02 0.83
C ILE A 300 -3.01 15.50 0.47
N ARG A 301 -3.88 15.90 -0.45
CA ARG A 301 -4.00 17.29 -0.89
C ARG A 301 -5.45 17.65 -1.14
N ASN A 302 -5.81 18.93 -0.98
CA ASN A 302 -7.21 19.33 -1.06
C ASN A 302 -7.84 18.99 -2.42
N SER A 303 -7.11 19.09 -3.54
CA SER A 303 -7.67 18.70 -4.86
C SER A 303 -8.12 17.23 -4.96
N MET A 304 -7.73 16.38 -4.01
CA MET A 304 -8.17 14.99 -3.89
C MET A 304 -9.34 14.80 -2.90
N THR A 305 -9.80 15.88 -2.27
CA THR A 305 -10.79 15.85 -1.18
C THR A 305 -11.80 16.99 -1.28
N SER A 306 -12.82 17.01 -0.42
CA SER A 306 -13.66 18.19 -0.19
C SER A 306 -13.10 19.16 0.88
N GLY A 307 -11.86 18.94 1.35
CA GLY A 307 -11.11 19.84 2.23
C GLY A 307 -11.29 19.60 3.74
N ASN A 308 -12.30 18.82 4.15
CA ASN A 308 -12.55 18.43 5.54
C ASN A 308 -12.57 16.90 5.73
N GLU A 309 -12.12 16.18 4.70
CA GLU A 309 -12.10 14.71 4.71
C GLU A 309 -10.88 14.21 5.46
N ILE A 310 -11.07 13.18 6.27
CA ILE A 310 -10.01 12.53 7.02
C ILE A 310 -9.47 11.38 6.17
N ALA A 311 -8.15 11.30 6.04
CA ALA A 311 -7.42 10.11 5.60
C ALA A 311 -6.76 9.47 6.80
N ARG A 312 -6.93 8.16 6.99
CA ARG A 312 -6.24 7.41 8.05
C ARG A 312 -5.26 6.39 7.47
N LEU A 313 -4.03 6.45 7.94
CA LEU A 313 -3.01 5.44 7.71
C LEU A 313 -3.00 4.48 8.90
N ILE A 314 -3.00 3.17 8.66
CA ILE A 314 -2.99 2.15 9.71
C ILE A 314 -1.69 1.36 9.62
N SER A 315 -0.94 1.26 10.72
CA SER A 315 0.25 0.42 10.78
C SER A 315 -0.10 -1.08 10.79
N PRO A 316 0.84 -1.98 10.46
CA PRO A 316 0.73 -3.38 10.84
C PRO A 316 0.49 -3.57 12.35
N ASP A 317 -0.04 -4.74 12.72
CA ASP A 317 -0.13 -5.14 14.13
C ASP A 317 1.25 -5.25 14.77
N MET A 318 1.49 -4.44 15.79
CA MET A 318 2.75 -4.39 16.49
C MET A 318 2.66 -5.15 17.80
N THR A 319 3.68 -5.97 18.06
CA THR A 319 3.82 -6.64 19.37
C THR A 319 4.78 -5.83 20.24
N PRO A 320 4.34 -5.29 21.38
CA PRO A 320 5.22 -4.52 22.25
C PRO A 320 6.31 -5.42 22.83
N LEU A 321 7.57 -5.15 22.48
CA LEU A 321 8.73 -5.86 23.06
C LEU A 321 9.15 -5.27 24.42
N ASP A 322 8.75 -4.04 24.70
CA ASP A 322 8.95 -3.35 25.97
C ASP A 322 7.69 -2.57 26.35
N LYS A 323 7.65 -2.07 27.59
CA LYS A 323 6.57 -1.28 28.18
C LYS A 323 6.34 0.06 27.50
N TYR A 324 7.33 0.56 26.77
CA TYR A 324 7.31 1.84 26.10
C TYR A 324 7.78 1.68 24.67
N PHE A 325 7.18 2.41 23.74
CA PHE A 325 7.63 2.49 22.37
C PHE A 325 7.92 3.94 22.00
N CYS A 326 8.72 4.10 20.96
CA CYS A 326 9.01 5.37 20.35
C CYS A 326 8.54 5.37 18.90
N TYR A 327 7.87 6.44 18.51
CA TYR A 327 7.49 6.68 17.13
C TYR A 327 8.08 8.00 16.67
N THR A 328 8.90 7.98 15.63
CA THR A 328 9.46 9.16 14.99
C THR A 328 9.07 9.20 13.53
N PHE A 329 8.86 10.40 13.01
CA PHE A 329 8.37 10.58 11.65
C PHE A 329 8.72 11.97 11.15
N TRP A 330 8.82 12.09 9.83
CA TRP A 330 8.89 13.38 9.13
C TRP A 330 7.55 13.71 8.52
N TYR A 331 7.18 14.98 8.59
CA TYR A 331 5.91 15.46 8.09
C TYR A 331 6.06 16.82 7.44
N PHE A 332 5.14 17.10 6.52
CA PHE A 332 5.00 18.39 5.84
C PHE A 332 3.54 18.79 5.90
N ILE A 333 3.27 20.05 6.24
CA ILE A 333 1.91 20.61 6.22
C ILE A 333 1.98 21.99 5.59
N LEU A 334 1.33 22.13 4.43
CA LEU A 334 1.11 23.40 3.76
C LEU A 334 -0.39 23.62 3.68
N GLY A 335 -0.91 24.63 4.36
CA GLY A 335 -2.35 24.89 4.42
C GLY A 335 -2.67 25.98 5.43
N GLU A 336 -3.93 26.40 5.57
CA GLU A 336 -4.31 27.32 6.65
C GLU A 336 -4.63 26.57 7.96
N ASP A 337 -5.17 27.27 8.96
CA ASP A 337 -5.51 26.80 10.31
C ASP A 337 -6.36 25.51 10.38
N THR A 338 -6.89 25.02 9.25
CA THR A 338 -7.74 23.83 9.15
C THR A 338 -7.00 22.56 8.79
N ALA A 339 -5.74 22.63 8.34
CA ALA A 339 -4.92 21.44 8.10
C ALA A 339 -4.54 20.78 9.42
N GLN A 340 -4.59 19.44 9.49
CA GLN A 340 -4.36 18.67 10.71
C GLN A 340 -3.59 17.40 10.42
N LEU A 341 -2.73 17.01 11.37
CA LEU A 341 -2.09 15.71 11.42
C LEU A 341 -2.10 15.22 12.87
N ALA A 342 -2.65 14.04 13.10
CA ALA A 342 -2.77 13.44 14.43
C ALA A 342 -2.34 11.97 14.40
N ILE A 343 -1.74 11.52 15.49
CA ILE A 343 -1.27 10.16 15.70
C ILE A 343 -1.97 9.58 16.90
N HIS A 344 -2.57 8.41 16.71
CA HIS A 344 -3.28 7.67 17.72
C HIS A 344 -2.70 6.27 17.87
N SER A 345 -2.97 5.65 19.01
CA SER A 345 -2.75 4.21 19.23
C SER A 345 -4.08 3.53 19.51
N ARG A 346 -4.26 2.33 18.95
CA ARG A 346 -5.44 1.49 19.14
C ARG A 346 -5.02 0.08 19.54
N GLN A 347 -5.74 -0.54 20.46
CA GLN A 347 -5.55 -1.94 20.86
C GLN A 347 -6.84 -2.72 20.65
N ASN A 348 -6.76 -3.93 20.07
CA ASN A 348 -7.85 -4.92 20.01
C ASN A 348 -9.24 -4.32 19.67
N ASP A 349 -9.31 -3.42 18.70
CA ASP A 349 -10.53 -2.69 18.29
C ASP A 349 -11.20 -1.78 19.35
N GLU A 350 -10.48 -1.39 20.40
CA GLU A 350 -10.95 -0.40 21.39
C GLU A 350 -10.83 1.05 20.89
N ASP A 351 -11.31 2.00 21.70
CA ASP A 351 -11.18 3.44 21.40
C ASP A 351 -9.69 3.84 21.28
N SER A 352 -9.37 4.60 20.23
CA SER A 352 -8.00 5.05 19.99
C SER A 352 -7.60 6.20 20.94
N VAL A 353 -6.37 6.17 21.44
CA VAL A 353 -5.78 7.22 22.27
C VAL A 353 -4.90 8.13 21.41
N GLU A 354 -5.18 9.44 21.40
CA GLU A 354 -4.31 10.45 20.78
C GLU A 354 -2.97 10.55 21.53
N LEU A 355 -1.89 10.41 20.78
CA LEU A 355 -0.52 10.49 21.27
C LEU A 355 0.13 11.83 20.93
N TRP A 356 -0.20 12.37 19.75
CA TRP A 356 0.34 13.61 19.23
C TRP A 356 -0.61 14.21 18.20
N ALA A 357 -0.71 15.53 18.14
CA ALA A 357 -1.45 16.22 17.10
C ALA A 357 -0.84 17.60 16.83
N THR A 358 -0.97 18.05 15.58
CA THR A 358 -0.64 19.40 15.16
C THR A 358 -1.67 19.93 14.18
N THR A 359 -1.79 21.25 14.10
CA THR A 359 -2.73 21.95 13.23
C THR A 359 -2.08 23.17 12.58
N GLY A 360 -2.64 23.62 11.45
CA GLY A 360 -2.28 24.87 10.77
C GLY A 360 -1.12 24.75 9.79
N ASP A 361 -0.65 25.89 9.30
CA ASP A 361 0.45 25.98 8.33
C ASP A 361 1.82 25.74 8.99
N HIS A 362 2.63 24.85 8.42
CA HIS A 362 4.00 24.60 8.87
C HIS A 362 5.03 25.08 7.84
N GLY A 363 4.57 25.71 6.75
CA GLY A 363 5.42 26.27 5.70
C GLY A 363 5.92 25.21 4.72
N PHE A 364 7.03 25.51 4.04
CA PHE A 364 7.55 24.74 2.90
C PHE A 364 8.64 23.72 3.26
N ASP A 365 8.93 23.56 4.55
CA ASP A 365 10.00 22.68 5.02
C ASP A 365 9.42 21.39 5.62
N TRP A 366 10.20 20.31 5.56
CA TRP A 366 9.92 19.10 6.32
C TRP A 366 10.22 19.31 7.80
N HIS A 367 9.37 18.74 8.66
CA HIS A 367 9.48 18.81 10.11
C HIS A 367 9.56 17.41 10.72
N GLY A 368 10.50 17.22 11.63
CA GLY A 368 10.64 15.96 12.37
C GLY A 368 9.89 16.02 13.70
N ALA A 369 9.14 14.97 14.01
CA ALA A 369 8.48 14.80 15.30
C ALA A 369 8.77 13.43 15.91
N SER A 370 8.65 13.37 17.24
CA SER A 370 8.81 12.15 18.01
C SER A 370 7.73 12.08 19.08
N VAL A 371 7.18 10.90 19.29
CA VAL A 371 6.18 10.63 20.32
C VAL A 371 6.51 9.32 21.01
N SER A 372 6.40 9.33 22.34
CA SER A 372 6.56 8.13 23.14
C SER A 372 5.20 7.67 23.64
N GLY A 373 4.95 6.38 23.49
CA GLY A 373 3.77 5.72 24.04
C GLY A 373 4.18 4.75 25.13
N LYS A 374 3.24 4.47 26.03
CA LYS A 374 3.40 3.42 27.05
C LYS A 374 2.36 2.38 26.76
N ALA A 375 2.80 1.18 26.40
CA ALA A 375 1.95 0.02 26.19
C ALA A 375 0.96 -0.10 27.37
N ASP A 376 1.46 -0.20 28.61
CA ASP A 376 0.66 -0.41 29.83
C ASP A 376 -0.28 0.71 30.30
N SER A 377 -0.22 1.94 29.76
CA SER A 377 -1.21 3.00 30.12
C SER A 377 -2.19 3.35 29.02
N VAL A 378 -2.03 2.72 27.86
CA VAL A 378 -3.09 2.57 26.86
C VAL A 378 -4.04 1.42 27.27
N PHE A 379 -3.59 0.53 28.19
CA PHE A 379 -4.31 -0.68 28.63
C PHE A 379 -5.20 -0.48 29.89
N LYS A 380 -6.12 0.49 29.88
CA LYS A 380 -7.00 0.74 31.04
C LYS A 380 -8.48 0.85 30.74
#